data_AF-A0A3D0H1Y9-F1
#
_entry.id   AF-A0A3D0H1Y9-F1
#
_cell.length_a   1.000
_cell.length_b   1.000
_cell.length_c   1.000
_cell.angle_alpha   90.00
_cell.angle_beta   90.00
_cell.angle_gamma   90.00
#
_symmetry.space_group_name_H-M   'P 1'
#
loop_
_entity.id
_entity.type
_entity.pdbx_description
1 polymer ?
#
loop_
_entity_poly.entity_id
_entity_poly.type
_entity_poly.pdbx_seq_one_letter_code
_entity_poly.pdbx_strand_id
1 'polypeptide(L)'
;YFAAWDKVMQQQFEEAEKLFDEVHEQQPEVTGTLDGRSFIGFGDTDSFLSCFLELIIQAHYVWIPIESLRELVIPAPKTLFDLIWLPVRINTTEGLSLVGYAPVVYPQSHVHEDERVKMGRMTAWVDLGGGFARGCGQHVYDVGEEEVGILDIREMSFTQSPVRP
;
A
#
# COMPACT_ATOMS: atom_id res chain seq x y z
N TYR A 1 12.91 9.06 0.38
CA TYR A 1 12.30 7.74 0.14
C TYR A 1 13.23 6.79 -0.63
N PHE A 2 13.44 6.92 -1.94
CA PHE A 2 14.26 5.96 -2.72
C PHE A 2 15.71 5.81 -2.21
N ALA A 3 16.34 6.91 -1.79
CA ALA A 3 17.67 6.86 -1.19
C ALA A 3 17.70 6.03 0.11
N ALA A 4 16.61 5.99 0.89
CA ALA A 4 16.52 5.14 2.08
C ALA A 4 16.49 3.66 1.68
N TRP A 5 15.75 3.33 0.62
CA TRP A 5 15.70 1.98 0.08
C TRP A 5 17.03 1.50 -0.49
N ASP A 6 17.80 2.36 -1.14
CA ASP A 6 19.16 2.05 -1.56
C ASP A 6 20.06 1.66 -0.36
N LYS A 7 19.83 2.28 0.81
CA LYS A 7 20.53 1.94 2.07
C LYS A 7 20.09 0.61 2.64
N VAL A 8 18.78 0.29 2.63
CA VAL A 8 18.28 -1.04 3.03
C VAL A 8 18.91 -2.13 2.17
N MET A 9 18.96 -1.95 0.85
CA MET A 9 19.57 -2.93 -0.06
C MET A 9 21.07 -3.12 0.17
N GLN A 10 21.76 -2.10 0.70
CA GLN A 10 23.17 -2.15 1.10
C GLN A 10 23.37 -2.64 2.55
N GLN A 11 22.31 -3.04 3.25
CA GLN A 11 22.30 -3.41 4.67
C GLN A 11 22.79 -2.29 5.62
N GLN A 12 22.65 -1.04 5.21
CA GLN A 12 22.98 0.15 5.99
C GLN A 12 21.74 0.64 6.76
N PHE A 13 21.22 -0.20 7.67
CA PHE A 13 19.90 0.00 8.28
C PHE A 13 19.78 1.29 9.11
N GLU A 14 20.81 1.68 9.86
CA GLU A 14 20.77 2.92 10.67
C GLU A 14 20.70 4.18 9.77
N GLU A 15 21.36 4.17 8.61
CA GLU A 15 21.27 5.26 7.65
C GLU A 15 19.91 5.26 6.94
N ALA A 16 19.36 4.08 6.66
CA ALA A 16 18.03 3.94 6.09
C ALA A 16 16.96 4.50 7.03
N GLU A 17 17.00 4.14 8.32
CA GLU A 17 16.07 4.58 9.35
C GLU A 17 16.04 6.11 9.44
N LYS A 18 17.21 6.77 9.53
CA LYS A 18 17.29 8.25 9.53
C LYS A 18 16.63 8.89 8.31
N LEU A 19 16.85 8.33 7.12
CA LEU A 19 16.23 8.84 5.90
C LEU A 19 14.72 8.57 5.84
N PHE A 20 14.23 7.51 6.48
CA PHE A 20 12.80 7.28 6.62
C PHE A 20 12.19 8.23 7.65
N ASP A 21 12.83 8.48 8.78
CA ASP A 21 12.38 9.46 9.77
C ASP A 21 12.19 10.84 9.13
N GLU A 22 13.17 11.31 8.35
CA GLU A 22 13.06 12.56 7.60
C GLU A 22 11.87 12.62 6.63
N VAL A 23 11.50 11.47 6.04
CA VAL A 23 10.32 11.37 5.15
C VAL A 23 9.04 11.41 5.97
N HIS A 24 8.95 10.64 7.06
CA HIS A 24 7.76 10.58 7.89
C HIS A 24 7.47 11.92 8.59
N GLU A 25 8.51 12.66 8.99
CA GLU A 25 8.37 14.01 9.54
C GLU A 25 7.73 15.00 8.55
N GLN A 26 7.90 14.79 7.24
CA GLN A 26 7.34 15.65 6.20
C GLN A 26 5.96 15.20 5.73
N GLN A 27 5.54 13.99 6.08
CA GLN A 27 4.24 13.44 5.66
C GLN A 27 3.14 13.84 6.65
N PRO A 28 1.95 14.21 6.13
CA PRO A 28 0.79 14.45 6.99
C PRO A 28 0.31 13.13 7.61
N GLU A 29 -0.25 13.21 8.82
CA GLU A 29 -0.95 12.08 9.40
C GLU A 29 -2.20 11.75 8.56
N VAL A 30 -2.24 10.52 8.06
CA VAL A 30 -3.34 10.02 7.24
C VAL A 30 -4.42 9.46 8.16
N THR A 31 -5.58 10.09 8.16
CA THR A 31 -6.76 9.63 8.93
C THR A 31 -7.91 9.36 7.99
N GLY A 32 -8.94 8.66 8.44
CA GLY A 32 -10.04 8.37 7.55
C GLY A 32 -11.09 7.44 8.09
N THR A 33 -11.85 6.86 7.15
CA THR A 33 -12.76 5.76 7.42
C THR A 33 -12.54 4.62 6.43
N LEU A 34 -12.61 3.39 6.90
CA LEU A 34 -12.67 2.15 6.11
C LEU A 34 -14.04 1.52 6.37
N ASP A 35 -14.86 1.43 5.33
CA ASP A 35 -16.21 0.86 5.39
C ASP A 35 -17.04 1.42 6.56
N GLY A 36 -16.89 2.73 6.81
CA GLY A 36 -17.56 3.46 7.89
C GLY A 36 -16.89 3.39 9.27
N ARG A 37 -15.79 2.65 9.44
CA ARG A 37 -15.01 2.60 10.68
C ARG A 37 -13.84 3.57 10.61
N SER A 38 -13.67 4.45 11.61
CA SER A 38 -12.56 5.40 11.64
C SER A 38 -11.21 4.72 11.84
N PHE A 39 -10.16 5.27 11.22
CA PHE A 39 -8.76 4.86 11.44
C PHE A 39 -7.82 6.06 11.53
N ILE A 40 -6.65 5.84 12.13
CA ILE A 40 -5.52 6.77 12.16
C ILE A 40 -4.29 5.97 11.69
N GLY A 41 -3.67 6.40 10.60
CA GLY A 41 -2.64 5.64 9.91
C GLY A 41 -3.22 4.74 8.82
N PHE A 42 -2.64 4.84 7.63
CA PHE A 42 -2.88 3.91 6.52
C PHE A 42 -1.58 3.73 5.74
N GLY A 43 -1.16 2.49 5.53
CA GLY A 43 0.05 2.16 4.80
C GLY A 43 0.05 0.71 4.33
N ASP A 44 0.83 0.40 3.31
CA ASP A 44 1.07 -1.00 2.93
C ASP A 44 2.02 -1.66 3.94
N THR A 45 1.76 -2.92 4.31
CA THR A 45 2.64 -3.69 5.21
C THR A 45 3.95 -4.11 4.55
N ASP A 46 4.04 -4.05 3.22
CA ASP A 46 5.30 -4.05 2.50
C ASP A 46 6.00 -2.72 2.73
N SER A 47 7.18 -2.78 3.34
CA SER A 47 7.92 -1.57 3.71
C SER A 47 8.21 -0.68 2.50
N PHE A 48 8.42 -1.25 1.30
CA PHE A 48 8.76 -0.51 0.08
C PHE A 48 7.56 0.21 -0.53
N LEU A 49 6.35 -0.21 -0.18
CA LEU A 49 5.10 0.38 -0.63
C LEU A 49 4.35 1.09 0.48
N SER A 50 4.95 1.20 1.67
CA SER A 50 4.29 1.73 2.87
C SER A 50 3.59 3.08 2.68
N CYS A 51 4.14 3.94 1.83
CA CYS A 51 3.58 5.27 1.54
C CYS A 51 2.76 5.36 0.23
N PHE A 52 2.62 4.26 -0.51
CA PHE A 52 2.12 4.26 -1.88
C PHE A 52 1.03 3.22 -2.13
N LEU A 53 0.09 3.56 -2.99
CA LEU A 53 -0.84 2.62 -3.60
C LEU A 53 -0.37 2.31 -5.03
N GLU A 54 -0.14 1.03 -5.32
CA GLU A 54 0.17 0.58 -6.67
C GLU A 54 -1.07 0.55 -7.56
N LEU A 55 -0.99 1.13 -8.76
CA LEU A 55 -2.09 1.12 -9.73
C LEU A 55 -1.61 0.93 -11.17
N ILE A 56 -2.49 0.37 -11.99
CA ILE A 56 -2.41 0.38 -13.43
C ILE A 56 -3.53 1.28 -13.97
N ILE A 57 -3.14 2.40 -14.57
CA ILE A 57 -4.05 3.39 -15.14
C ILE A 57 -3.72 3.56 -16.61
N GLN A 58 -4.68 3.32 -17.51
CA GLN A 58 -4.48 3.44 -18.96
C GLN A 58 -3.23 2.69 -19.48
N ALA A 59 -2.98 1.48 -18.97
CA ALA A 59 -1.80 0.64 -19.25
C ALA A 59 -0.44 1.15 -18.72
N HIS A 60 -0.45 2.19 -17.88
CA HIS A 60 0.74 2.65 -17.15
C HIS A 60 0.70 2.15 -15.71
N TYR A 61 1.80 1.54 -15.28
CA TYR A 61 2.04 1.23 -13.88
C TYR A 61 2.51 2.49 -13.15
N VAL A 62 1.82 2.85 -12.07
CA VAL A 62 2.06 4.07 -11.31
C VAL A 62 1.96 3.78 -9.81
N TRP A 63 2.69 4.57 -9.03
CA TRP A 63 2.50 4.65 -7.58
C TRP A 63 1.85 5.97 -7.23
N ILE A 64 0.73 5.88 -6.53
CA ILE A 64 0.02 7.04 -6.02
C ILE A 64 0.38 7.21 -4.55
N PRO A 65 0.95 8.35 -4.12
CA PRO A 65 1.20 8.61 -2.71
C PRO A 65 -0.11 8.52 -1.94
N ILE A 66 -0.13 7.81 -0.81
CA ILE A 66 -1.33 7.65 0.02
C ILE A 66 -1.84 9.02 0.50
N GLU A 67 -0.92 9.93 0.84
CA GLU A 67 -1.22 11.32 1.19
C GLU A 67 -1.90 12.13 0.06
N SER A 68 -1.92 11.63 -1.17
CA SER A 68 -2.66 12.28 -2.26
C SER A 68 -4.08 11.74 -2.40
N LEU A 69 -4.43 10.64 -1.72
CA LEU A 69 -5.75 10.04 -1.80
C LEU A 69 -6.77 10.83 -0.97
N ARG A 70 -7.96 11.01 -1.53
CA ARG A 70 -9.16 11.51 -0.85
C ARG A 70 -10.19 10.38 -0.71
N GLU A 71 -10.30 9.54 -1.72
CA GLU A 71 -11.25 8.43 -1.74
C GLU A 71 -10.65 7.26 -2.52
N LEU A 72 -10.87 6.04 -2.04
CA LEU A 72 -10.59 4.78 -2.73
C LEU A 72 -11.83 3.90 -2.65
N VAL A 73 -12.33 3.48 -3.80
CA VAL A 73 -13.46 2.56 -3.90
C VAL A 73 -13.07 1.33 -4.67
N ILE A 74 -13.30 0.18 -4.05
CA ILE A 74 -12.97 -1.15 -4.53
C ILE A 74 -14.29 -1.95 -4.61
N PRO A 75 -14.88 -2.12 -5.80
CA PRO A 75 -16.02 -3.00 -5.96
C PRO A 75 -15.67 -4.43 -5.56
N ALA A 76 -16.62 -5.14 -4.94
CA ALA A 76 -16.43 -6.54 -4.60
C ALA A 76 -16.01 -7.37 -5.83
N PRO A 77 -15.02 -8.28 -5.71
CA PRO A 77 -14.58 -9.14 -6.81
C PRO A 77 -15.75 -9.95 -7.39
N LYS A 78 -15.86 -9.98 -8.72
CA LYS A 78 -16.88 -10.69 -9.49
C LYS A 78 -16.30 -11.78 -10.37
N THR A 79 -15.04 -11.62 -10.78
CA THR A 79 -14.35 -12.54 -11.69
C THR A 79 -13.05 -13.06 -11.08
N LEU A 80 -12.51 -14.15 -11.63
CA LEU A 80 -11.20 -14.64 -11.24
C LEU A 80 -10.06 -13.65 -11.58
N PHE A 81 -10.25 -12.82 -12.61
CA PHE A 81 -9.28 -11.79 -12.94
C PHE A 81 -9.22 -10.71 -11.86
N ASP A 82 -10.32 -10.46 -11.16
CA ASP A 82 -10.37 -9.48 -10.07
C ASP A 82 -9.52 -9.92 -8.86
N LEU A 83 -9.14 -11.20 -8.80
CA LEU A 83 -8.20 -11.74 -7.80
C LEU A 83 -6.73 -11.52 -8.19
N ILE A 84 -6.47 -10.88 -9.32
CA ILE A 84 -5.13 -10.53 -9.81
C ILE A 84 -5.07 -9.03 -10.08
N TRP A 85 -6.08 -8.50 -10.79
CA TRP A 85 -6.23 -7.11 -11.19
C TRP A 85 -7.57 -6.57 -10.69
N LEU A 86 -7.55 -5.99 -9.50
CA LEU A 86 -8.74 -5.54 -8.81
C LEU A 86 -9.15 -4.17 -9.37
N PRO A 87 -10.35 -4.01 -9.96
CA PRO A 87 -10.79 -2.70 -10.42
C PRO A 87 -10.92 -1.74 -9.24
N VAL A 88 -10.42 -0.52 -9.39
CA VAL A 88 -10.52 0.52 -8.37
C VAL A 88 -10.90 1.86 -8.97
N ARG A 89 -11.50 2.72 -8.15
CA ARG A 89 -11.69 4.14 -8.43
C ARG A 89 -11.04 4.94 -7.31
N ILE A 90 -10.28 5.95 -7.68
CA ILE A 90 -9.66 6.86 -6.71
C ILE A 90 -10.02 8.30 -7.03
N ASN A 91 -10.18 9.09 -5.99
CA ASN A 91 -10.20 10.55 -6.08
C ASN A 91 -9.01 11.08 -5.29
N THR A 92 -8.26 12.03 -5.87
CA THR A 92 -7.11 12.65 -5.20
C THR A 92 -7.49 13.97 -4.54
N THR A 93 -6.65 14.45 -3.63
CA THR A 93 -6.81 15.76 -2.98
C THR A 93 -6.76 16.91 -3.97
N GLU A 94 -6.00 16.76 -5.06
CA GLU A 94 -5.90 17.70 -6.19
C GLU A 94 -7.15 17.71 -7.10
N GLY A 95 -8.14 16.85 -6.84
CA GLY A 95 -9.39 16.79 -7.58
C GLY A 95 -9.34 15.93 -8.85
N LEU A 96 -8.32 15.09 -9.02
CA LEU A 96 -8.30 14.09 -10.08
C LEU A 96 -9.18 12.90 -9.71
N SER A 97 -9.99 12.43 -10.66
CA SER A 97 -10.76 11.19 -10.56
C SER A 97 -10.20 10.18 -11.54
N LEU A 98 -9.71 9.05 -11.03
CA LEU A 98 -9.06 8.01 -11.81
C LEU A 98 -9.77 6.67 -11.62
N VAL A 99 -9.80 5.88 -12.68
CA VAL A 99 -10.26 4.49 -12.67
C VAL A 99 -9.12 3.64 -13.22
N GLY A 100 -8.83 2.54 -12.54
CA GLY A 100 -7.71 1.67 -12.88
C GLY A 100 -7.85 0.30 -12.24
N TYR A 101 -6.72 -0.39 -12.15
CA TYR A 101 -6.61 -1.69 -11.51
C TYR A 101 -5.49 -1.67 -10.48
N ALA A 102 -5.76 -2.16 -9.27
CA ALA A 102 -4.72 -2.45 -8.29
C ALA A 102 -4.26 -3.91 -8.47
N PRO A 103 -2.94 -4.20 -8.39
CA PRO A 103 -2.48 -5.57 -8.23
C PRO A 103 -3.01 -6.14 -6.91
N VAL A 104 -3.60 -7.33 -6.95
CA VAL A 104 -4.02 -8.02 -5.71
C VAL A 104 -2.84 -8.64 -4.99
N VAL A 105 -1.81 -9.02 -5.73
CA VAL A 105 -0.65 -9.72 -5.21
C VAL A 105 0.63 -8.91 -5.38
N TYR A 106 1.48 -8.94 -4.35
CA TYR A 106 2.78 -8.29 -4.36
C TYR A 106 3.64 -8.77 -5.54
N PRO A 107 4.56 -7.93 -6.05
CA PRO A 107 5.54 -8.33 -7.03
C PRO A 107 6.31 -9.60 -6.62
N GLN A 108 6.69 -10.42 -7.60
CA GLN A 108 7.45 -11.67 -7.39
C GLN A 108 6.73 -12.79 -6.61
N SER A 109 5.47 -12.63 -6.20
CA SER A 109 4.72 -13.68 -5.50
C SER A 109 4.65 -15.02 -6.24
N HIS A 110 4.70 -15.00 -7.58
CA HIS A 110 4.66 -16.21 -8.43
C HIS A 110 5.86 -17.16 -8.26
N VAL A 111 7.00 -16.69 -7.74
CA VAL A 111 8.18 -17.54 -7.50
C VAL A 111 8.20 -18.17 -6.12
N HIS A 112 7.26 -17.81 -5.23
CA HIS A 112 7.18 -18.36 -3.88
C HIS A 112 6.93 -19.89 -3.92
N GLU A 113 7.32 -20.66 -2.91
CA GLU A 113 7.10 -22.13 -2.93
C GLU A 113 5.66 -22.53 -2.60
N ASP A 114 5.00 -21.79 -1.71
CA ASP A 114 3.60 -22.02 -1.32
C ASP A 114 2.60 -21.48 -2.38
N GLU A 115 1.79 -22.38 -2.93
CA GLU A 115 0.74 -22.06 -3.91
C GLU A 115 -0.32 -21.08 -3.37
N ARG A 116 -0.58 -21.07 -2.06
CA ARG A 116 -1.55 -20.13 -1.47
C ARG A 116 -1.04 -18.70 -1.56
N VAL A 117 0.25 -18.50 -1.40
CA VAL A 117 0.92 -17.20 -1.58
C VAL A 117 0.88 -16.79 -3.05
N LYS A 118 1.23 -17.69 -3.97
CA LYS A 118 1.14 -17.40 -5.43
C LYS A 118 -0.26 -16.94 -5.86
N MET A 119 -1.29 -17.54 -5.28
CA MET A 119 -2.70 -17.28 -5.62
C MET A 119 -3.32 -16.14 -4.80
N GLY A 120 -2.57 -15.42 -3.97
CA GLY A 120 -3.09 -14.32 -3.14
C GLY A 120 -4.08 -14.75 -2.06
N ARG A 121 -4.05 -16.02 -1.64
CA ARG A 121 -4.90 -16.58 -0.58
C ARG A 121 -4.25 -16.51 0.80
N MET A 122 -2.98 -16.12 0.84
CA MET A 122 -2.16 -15.94 2.03
C MET A 122 -1.11 -14.89 1.71
N THR A 123 -0.68 -14.18 2.74
CA THR A 123 0.46 -13.26 2.67
C THR A 123 1.58 -13.82 3.54
N ALA A 124 2.80 -13.71 3.04
CA ALA A 124 4.03 -14.05 3.71
C ALA A 124 4.98 -12.86 3.60
N TRP A 125 5.83 -12.68 4.60
CA TRP A 125 6.77 -11.57 4.66
C TRP A 125 8.19 -12.10 4.62
N VAL A 126 9.00 -11.53 3.72
CA VAL A 126 10.42 -11.79 3.61
C VAL A 126 11.16 -10.70 4.39
N ASP A 127 11.82 -11.11 5.47
CA ASP A 127 12.66 -10.21 6.28
C ASP A 127 13.84 -9.69 5.45
N LEU A 128 13.97 -8.36 5.39
CA LEU A 128 15.07 -7.66 4.73
C LEU A 128 16.15 -7.19 5.73
N GLY A 129 15.92 -7.39 7.03
CA GLY A 129 16.72 -6.88 8.13
C GLY A 129 16.28 -5.48 8.60
N GLY A 130 16.68 -5.11 9.81
CA GLY A 130 16.42 -3.75 10.34
C GLY A 130 14.95 -3.41 10.56
N GLY A 131 14.08 -4.42 10.69
CA GLY A 131 12.62 -4.23 10.81
C GLY A 131 11.90 -4.02 9.47
N PHE A 132 12.62 -4.05 8.34
CA PHE A 132 12.03 -3.97 7.02
C PHE A 132 11.60 -5.34 6.51
N ALA A 133 10.44 -5.38 5.86
CA ALA A 133 9.91 -6.60 5.28
C ALA A 133 9.36 -6.35 3.88
N ARG A 134 9.44 -7.38 3.04
CA ARG A 134 8.83 -7.40 1.72
C ARG A 134 7.67 -8.39 1.69
N GLY A 135 6.52 -7.93 1.22
CA GLY A 135 5.33 -8.74 1.06
C GLY A 135 5.45 -9.75 -0.09
N CYS A 136 4.86 -10.92 0.10
CA CYS A 136 4.63 -11.94 -0.92
C CYS A 136 3.22 -12.48 -0.72
N GLY A 137 2.43 -12.58 -1.79
CA GLY A 137 1.03 -12.96 -1.73
C GLY A 137 0.11 -11.75 -1.79
N GLN A 138 -1.01 -11.77 -1.09
CA GLN A 138 -1.99 -10.68 -1.18
C GLN A 138 -1.46 -9.38 -0.58
N HIS A 139 -1.75 -8.23 -1.18
CA HIS A 139 -1.53 -6.94 -0.52
C HIS A 139 -2.30 -6.86 0.79
N VAL A 140 -1.60 -6.46 1.85
CA VAL A 140 -2.14 -6.23 3.19
C VAL A 140 -1.74 -4.82 3.61
N TYR A 141 -2.71 -4.07 4.11
CA TYR A 141 -2.54 -2.70 4.56
C TYR A 141 -2.71 -2.63 6.07
N ASP A 142 -1.85 -1.85 6.72
CA ASP A 142 -2.08 -1.37 8.07
C ASP A 142 -3.16 -0.29 8.01
N VAL A 143 -4.24 -0.49 8.76
CA VAL A 143 -5.36 0.45 8.91
C VAL A 143 -5.53 0.74 10.39
N GLY A 144 -4.74 1.69 10.89
CA GLY A 144 -4.54 1.87 12.34
C GLY A 144 -3.84 0.68 12.96
N GLU A 145 -4.54 -0.04 13.84
CA GLU A 145 -4.01 -1.22 14.55
C GLU A 145 -4.47 -2.55 13.90
N GLU A 146 -5.22 -2.50 12.79
CA GLU A 146 -5.72 -3.67 12.07
C GLU A 146 -4.97 -3.88 10.76
N GLU A 147 -4.60 -5.13 10.46
CA GLU A 147 -4.15 -5.55 9.13
C GLU A 147 -5.35 -5.94 8.26
N VAL A 148 -5.47 -5.34 7.07
CA VAL A 148 -6.60 -5.55 6.16
C VAL A 148 -6.09 -5.92 4.77
N GLY A 149 -6.52 -7.08 4.26
CA GLY A 149 -6.23 -7.50 2.90
C GLY A 149 -6.94 -6.63 1.86
N ILE A 150 -6.31 -6.38 0.72
CA ILE A 150 -6.86 -5.54 -0.35
C ILE A 150 -8.25 -6.02 -0.82
N LEU A 151 -8.49 -7.33 -0.80
CA LEU A 151 -9.76 -7.91 -1.21
C LEU A 151 -10.88 -7.69 -0.19
N ASP A 152 -10.60 -7.21 1.01
CA ASP A 152 -11.59 -6.93 2.05
C ASP A 152 -11.97 -5.45 2.13
N ILE A 153 -11.21 -4.56 1.48
CA ILE A 153 -11.51 -3.13 1.39
C ILE A 153 -12.64 -2.87 0.39
N ARG A 154 -13.63 -2.01 0.72
CA ARG A 154 -14.67 -1.57 -0.22
C ARG A 154 -14.67 -0.07 -0.45
N GLU A 155 -14.68 0.70 0.62
CA GLU A 155 -14.71 2.15 0.57
C GLU A 155 -13.79 2.72 1.63
N MET A 156 -12.85 3.57 1.20
CA MET A 156 -12.00 4.35 2.07
C MET A 156 -12.15 5.83 1.77
N SER A 157 -12.35 6.61 2.81
CA SER A 157 -12.29 8.07 2.76
C SER A 157 -11.07 8.53 3.53
N PHE A 158 -10.27 9.41 2.94
CA PHE A 158 -9.04 9.92 3.55
C PHE A 158 -9.20 11.39 3.89
N THR A 159 -8.76 11.75 5.09
CA THR A 159 -8.64 13.10 5.59
C THR A 159 -7.21 13.29 6.07
N GLN A 160 -6.53 14.29 5.54
CA GLN A 160 -5.18 14.62 5.96
C GLN A 160 -5.24 15.80 6.91
N SER A 161 -4.56 15.67 8.05
CA SER A 161 -4.24 16.82 8.88
C SER A 161 -3.01 17.52 8.30
N PRO A 162 -2.93 18.86 8.29
CA PRO A 162 -1.73 19.55 7.85
C PRO A 162 -0.52 19.09 8.68
N VAL A 163 0.64 18.95 8.02
CA VAL A 163 1.92 18.59 8.65
C VAL A 163 2.15 19.53 9.85
N ARG A 164 2.37 18.96 11.05
CA ARG A 164 2.63 19.79 12.23
C ARG A 164 3.95 20.56 12.01
N PRO A 165 3.98 21.88 12.27
CA PRO A 165 5.18 22.69 12.14
C PRO A 165 6.24 22.38 13.20
#